data_AF-T1PPQ3-F1
#
_entry.id   AF-T1PPQ3-F1
#
_cell.length_a   1.000
_cell.length_b   1.000
_cell.length_c   1.000
_cell.angle_alpha   90.00
_cell.angle_beta   90.00
_cell.angle_gamma   90.00
#
_symmetry.space_group_name_H-M   'P 1'
#
loop_
_entity.id
_entity.type
_entity.pdbx_description
1 polymer ?
#
loop_
_entity_poly.entity_id
_entity_poly.type
_entity_poly.pdbx_seq_one_letter_code
_entity_poly.pdbx_strand_id
1 'polypeptide(L)'
;TKFSTINKNVQITNFSSSWVDGLAFCALIHHFLPDAFDYSKLTPQNRRENFELAFTVADEKAGIAPLLDVEDMVVMKRPDWKCVFVYVQSIYRRFRNCQ
;
A
#
# COMPACT_ATOMS: atom_id res chain seq x y z
N THR A 1 -13.14 6.70 -9.49
CA THR A 1 -12.49 7.92 -8.97
C THR A 1 -12.83 8.17 -7.50
N LYS A 2 -12.92 7.13 -6.64
CA LYS A 2 -13.45 7.24 -5.26
C LYS A 2 -12.48 6.71 -4.18
N PHE A 3 -11.18 6.70 -4.45
CA PHE A 3 -10.16 6.36 -3.45
C PHE A 3 -9.73 7.57 -2.60
N SER A 4 -10.00 8.81 -3.04
CA SER A 4 -9.43 10.03 -2.44
C SER A 4 -10.09 10.51 -1.15
N THR A 5 -11.26 9.98 -0.74
CA THR A 5 -12.07 10.59 0.33
C THR A 5 -12.11 9.79 1.63
N ILE A 6 -11.56 8.57 1.67
CA ILE A 6 -11.77 7.68 2.82
C ILE A 6 -10.71 7.88 3.92
N ASN A 7 -9.50 8.33 3.59
CA ASN A 7 -8.43 8.55 4.57
C ASN A 7 -7.85 9.95 4.42
N LYS A 8 -8.09 10.82 5.42
CA LYS A 8 -7.82 12.28 5.39
C LYS A 8 -6.37 12.68 5.05
N ASN A 9 -5.41 11.75 4.99
CA ASN A 9 -3.98 12.04 4.89
C ASN A 9 -3.27 11.44 3.67
N VAL A 10 -3.95 10.76 2.74
CA VAL A 10 -3.29 10.20 1.54
C VAL A 10 -3.91 10.71 0.25
N GLN A 11 -3.18 11.57 -0.44
CA GLN A 11 -3.51 12.01 -1.79
C GLN A 11 -2.70 11.22 -2.82
N ILE A 12 -3.37 10.27 -3.48
CA ILE A 12 -2.77 9.49 -4.56
C ILE A 12 -3.00 10.23 -5.89
N THR A 13 -1.93 10.79 -6.45
CA THR A 13 -1.96 11.52 -7.74
C THR A 13 -1.20 10.79 -8.84
N ASN A 14 -0.37 9.81 -8.48
CA ASN A 14 0.44 9.02 -9.41
C ASN A 14 0.76 7.63 -8.81
N PHE A 15 1.44 6.78 -9.58
CA PHE A 15 1.93 5.47 -9.14
C PHE A 15 3.41 5.48 -8.75
N SER A 16 3.98 6.62 -8.37
CA SER A 16 5.39 6.73 -7.96
C SER A 16 5.50 7.44 -6.61
N SER A 17 5.71 8.75 -6.60
CA SER A 17 5.93 9.53 -5.38
C SER A 17 4.76 9.51 -4.39
N SER A 18 3.53 9.31 -4.84
CA SER A 18 2.37 9.18 -3.93
C SER A 18 2.38 7.90 -3.09
N TRP A 19 3.27 6.95 -3.37
CA TRP A 19 3.36 5.65 -2.69
C TRP A 19 4.65 5.49 -1.88
N VAL A 20 5.47 6.53 -1.86
CA VAL A 20 6.85 6.50 -1.33
C VAL A 20 6.91 6.34 0.19
N ASP A 21 5.84 6.70 0.89
CA ASP A 21 5.74 6.66 2.35
C ASP A 21 5.03 5.40 2.89
N GLY A 22 4.58 4.51 2.00
CA GLY A 22 3.86 3.28 2.36
C GLY A 22 2.39 3.49 2.76
N LEU A 23 1.96 4.72 3.08
CA LEU A 23 0.60 4.98 3.56
C LEU A 23 -0.47 4.68 2.51
N ALA A 24 -0.15 4.86 1.23
CA ALA A 24 -1.04 4.50 0.13
C ALA A 24 -1.26 2.98 0.02
N PHE A 25 -0.24 2.16 0.29
CA PHE A 25 -0.40 0.71 0.36
C PHE A 25 -1.24 0.31 1.57
N CYS A 26 -0.94 0.86 2.76
CA CYS A 26 -1.75 0.62 3.95
C CYS A 26 -3.22 1.02 3.72
N ALA A 27 -3.48 2.15 3.05
CA ALA A 27 -4.84 2.62 2.76
C ALA A 27 -5.58 1.67 1.80
N LEU A 28 -4.86 1.15 0.80
CA LEU A 28 -5.39 0.18 -0.15
C LEU A 28 -5.78 -1.13 0.56
N ILE A 29 -4.92 -1.65 1.45
CA ILE A 29 -5.21 -2.88 2.21
C ILE A 29 -6.37 -2.64 3.18
N HIS A 30 -6.34 -1.54 3.94
CA HIS A 30 -7.40 -1.19 4.90
C HIS A 30 -8.76 -0.97 4.22
N HIS A 31 -8.79 -0.58 2.94
CA HIS A 31 -10.04 -0.48 2.18
C HIS A 31 -10.73 -1.85 2.01
N PHE A 32 -9.95 -2.93 1.82
CA PHE A 32 -10.48 -4.29 1.69
C PHE A 32 -10.58 -5.03 3.02
N LEU A 33 -9.68 -4.72 3.96
CA LEU A 33 -9.56 -5.35 5.27
C LEU A 33 -9.50 -4.27 6.37
N PRO A 34 -10.62 -3.60 6.69
CA PRO A 34 -10.64 -2.52 7.68
C PRO A 34 -10.21 -2.98 9.07
N ASP A 35 -10.42 -4.26 9.40
CA ASP A 35 -10.10 -4.82 10.72
C ASP A 35 -8.68 -5.42 10.80
N ALA A 36 -7.86 -5.32 9.74
CA ALA A 36 -6.52 -5.93 9.74
C ALA A 36 -5.51 -5.16 10.61
N PHE A 37 -5.62 -3.83 10.69
CA PHE A 37 -4.76 -2.99 11.51
C PHE A 37 -5.35 -1.58 11.68
N ASP A 38 -4.89 -0.86 12.69
CA ASP A 38 -5.34 0.50 12.98
C ASP A 38 -4.61 1.54 12.12
N TYR A 39 -5.23 1.93 11.00
CA TYR A 39 -4.67 2.91 10.07
C TYR A 39 -4.42 4.29 10.71
N SER A 40 -5.19 4.66 11.73
CA SER A 40 -5.12 5.99 12.35
C SER A 40 -3.80 6.26 13.07
N LYS A 41 -3.07 5.20 13.43
CA LYS A 41 -1.77 5.26 14.10
C LYS A 41 -0.58 5.41 13.16
N LEU A 42 -0.78 5.26 11.85
CA LEU A 42 0.29 5.29 10.87
C LEU A 42 0.72 6.72 10.56
N THR A 43 2.01 6.92 10.34
CA THR A 43 2.60 8.23 10.04
C THR A 43 3.49 8.16 8.81
N PRO A 44 3.57 9.21 7.98
CA PRO A 44 4.39 9.20 6.77
C PRO A 44 5.91 9.14 7.07
N GLN A 45 6.33 9.44 8.30
CA GLN A 45 7.71 9.37 8.75
C GLN A 45 8.18 7.91 8.89
N ASN A 46 7.29 7.00 9.29
CA ASN A 46 7.60 5.59 9.54
C ASN A 46 7.49 4.74 8.26
N ARG A 47 8.20 5.14 7.21
CA ARG A 47 8.10 4.55 5.86
C ARG A 47 8.30 3.04 5.88
N ARG A 48 9.35 2.57 6.56
CA ARG A 48 9.68 1.15 6.67
C ARG A 48 8.53 0.36 7.29
N GLU A 49 8.07 0.78 8.46
CA GLU A 49 6.96 0.13 9.18
C GLU A 49 5.70 0.08 8.32
N ASN A 50 5.40 1.17 7.60
CA ASN A 50 4.23 1.20 6.71
C ASN A 50 4.34 0.18 5.57
N PHE A 51 5.50 0.07 4.92
CA PHE A 51 5.71 -0.91 3.85
C PHE A 51 5.64 -2.35 4.38
N GLU A 52 6.38 -2.64 5.46
CA GLU A 52 6.39 -3.95 6.10
C GLU A 52 4.98 -4.37 6.50
N LEU A 53 4.24 -3.51 7.21
CA LEU A 53 2.87 -3.77 7.61
C LEU A 53 1.97 -4.06 6.41
N ALA A 54 1.99 -3.21 5.37
CA ALA A 54 1.13 -3.39 4.21
C ALA A 54 1.42 -4.71 3.47
N PHE A 55 2.70 -5.03 3.28
CA PHE A 55 3.12 -6.19 2.50
C PHE A 55 2.91 -7.49 3.29
N THR A 56 3.23 -7.51 4.59
CA THR A 56 2.96 -8.66 5.47
C THR A 56 1.48 -8.95 5.55
N VAL A 57 0.62 -7.94 5.73
CA VAL A 57 -0.84 -8.15 5.80
C VAL A 57 -1.38 -8.64 4.45
N ALA A 58 -0.87 -8.11 3.33
CA ALA A 58 -1.26 -8.58 2.00
C ALA A 58 -0.90 -10.05 1.77
N ASP A 59 0.27 -10.48 2.25
CA ASP A 59 0.70 -11.87 2.18
C ASP A 59 -0.10 -12.78 3.12
N GLU A 60 -0.19 -12.45 4.41
CA GLU A 60 -0.87 -13.29 5.40
C GLU A 60 -2.38 -13.42 5.16
N LYS A 61 -3.04 -12.34 4.73
CA LYS A 61 -4.52 -12.32 4.59
C LYS A 61 -4.99 -12.69 3.18
N ALA A 62 -4.16 -12.49 2.17
CA ALA A 62 -4.55 -12.72 0.79
C ALA A 62 -3.54 -13.56 -0.02
N GLY A 63 -2.43 -13.99 0.55
CA GLY A 63 -1.38 -14.75 -0.13
C GLY A 63 -0.73 -13.98 -1.27
N ILE A 64 -0.66 -12.65 -1.16
CA ILE A 64 -0.05 -11.79 -2.19
C ILE A 64 1.43 -11.65 -1.86
N ALA A 65 2.27 -12.40 -2.56
CA ALA A 65 3.71 -12.28 -2.42
C ALA A 65 4.17 -10.83 -2.71
N PRO A 66 5.05 -10.25 -1.88
CA PRO A 66 5.57 -8.91 -2.10
C PRO A 66 6.40 -8.87 -3.40
N LEU A 67 5.99 -8.00 -4.33
CA LEU A 67 6.74 -7.75 -5.57
C LEU A 67 7.74 -6.60 -5.45
N LEU A 68 7.66 -5.86 -4.36
CA LEU A 68 8.51 -4.71 -4.06
C LEU A 68 9.33 -5.03 -2.81
N ASP A 69 10.62 -4.75 -2.87
CA ASP A 69 11.49 -4.88 -1.72
C ASP A 69 11.36 -3.66 -0.80
N VAL A 70 11.27 -3.90 0.51
CA VAL A 70 11.08 -2.84 1.50
C VAL A 70 12.30 -1.93 1.59
N GLU A 71 13.51 -2.49 1.56
CA GLU A 71 14.76 -1.71 1.66
C GLU A 71 14.86 -0.73 0.49
N ASP A 72 14.63 -1.24 -0.72
CA ASP A 72 14.63 -0.42 -1.94
C ASP A 72 13.57 0.68 -1.86
N MET A 73 12.35 0.35 -1.44
CA MET A 73 11.25 1.31 -1.35
C MET A 73 11.48 2.39 -0.28
N VAL A 74 12.18 2.06 0.81
CA VAL A 74 12.54 3.02 1.86
C VAL A 74 13.66 3.96 1.39
N VAL A 75 14.62 3.48 0.61
CA VAL A 75 15.72 4.32 0.10
C VAL A 75 15.26 5.20 -1.07
N MET A 76 14.41 4.67 -1.95
CA MET A 76 13.95 5.38 -3.15
C MET A 76 12.97 6.50 -2.81
N LYS A 77 13.24 7.72 -3.30
CA LYS A 77 12.30 8.86 -3.20
C LYS A 77 11.26 8.89 -4.32
N ARG A 78 11.50 8.17 -5.41
CA ARG A 78 10.63 8.08 -6.58
C ARG A 78 10.71 6.65 -7.14
N PRO A 79 9.93 5.71 -6.60
CA PRO A 79 9.94 4.33 -7.10
C PRO A 79 9.44 4.27 -8.55
N ASP A 80 9.87 3.25 -9.30
CA ASP A 80 9.40 3.04 -10.67
C ASP A 80 7.88 2.82 -10.67
N TRP A 81 7.18 3.62 -11.47
CA TRP A 81 5.73 3.62 -11.46
C TRP A 81 5.11 2.34 -12.01
N LYS A 82 5.81 1.61 -12.89
CA LYS A 82 5.35 0.34 -13.44
C LYS A 82 5.39 -0.73 -12.37
N CYS A 83 6.46 -0.80 -11.59
CA CYS A 83 6.58 -1.77 -10.49
C CYS A 83 5.47 -1.55 -9.45
N VAL A 84 5.28 -0.30 -9.01
CA VAL A 84 4.20 0.07 -8.09
C VAL A 84 2.82 -0.24 -8.68
N PHE A 85 2.58 0.13 -9.95
CA PHE A 85 1.31 -0.14 -10.62
C PHE A 85 1.00 -1.63 -10.71
N VAL A 86 1.98 -2.46 -11.10
CA VAL A 86 1.83 -3.92 -11.19
C VAL A 86 1.49 -4.51 -9.82
N TYR A 87 2.17 -4.07 -8.76
CA TYR A 87 1.89 -4.57 -7.42
C TYR A 87 0.50 -4.14 -6.92
N VAL A 88 0.11 -2.88 -7.12
CA VAL A 88 -1.24 -2.38 -6.81
C VAL A 88 -2.31 -3.15 -7.58
N GLN A 89 -2.09 -3.44 -8.86
CA GLN A 89 -3.00 -4.28 -9.64
C GLN A 89 -3.10 -5.70 -9.08
N SER A 90 -1.98 -6.31 -8.66
CA SER A 90 -1.98 -7.64 -8.04
C SER A 90 -2.86 -7.66 -6.79
N ILE A 91 -2.67 -6.69 -5.89
CA ILE A 91 -3.48 -6.52 -4.68
C ILE A 91 -4.96 -6.37 -5.02
N TYR A 92 -5.28 -5.42 -5.91
CA TYR A 92 -6.66 -5.13 -6.27
C TYR A 92 -7.37 -6.32 -6.93
N ARG A 93 -6.68 -7.05 -7.82
CA ARG A 93 -7.23 -8.26 -8.45
C ARG A 93 -7.48 -9.36 -7.41
N ARG A 94 -6.53 -9.59 -6.51
CA ARG A 94 -6.64 -10.65 -5.51
C ARG A 94 -7.80 -10.41 -4.55
N PHE A 95 -7.95 -9.19 -4.03
CA PHE A 95 -9.05 -8.86 -3.12
C PHE A 95 -10.41 -8.82 -3.81
N ARG A 96 -10.50 -8.33 -5.06
CA ARG A 96 -11.77 -8.34 -5.80
C ARG A 96 -12.23 -9.73 -6.23
N ASN A 97 -11.32 -10.66 -6.52
CA ASN A 97 -11.68 -12.01 -6.91
C ASN A 97 -12.01 -12.91 -5.71
N CYS A 98 -11.80 -12.43 -4.48
CA CYS A 98 -12.12 -13.13 -3.23
C CYS A 98 -13.45 -12.70 -2.60
N GLN A 99 -14.15 -11.74 -3.20
CA GLN A 99 -15.54 -11.37 -2.89
C GLN A 99 -16.47 -11.97 -3.94
#